data_AF-A0A8C2NEW3-F1
#
_entry.id   AF-A0A8C2NEW3-F1
#
_cell.length_a   1.000
_cell.length_b   1.000
_cell.length_c   1.000
_cell.angle_alpha   90.00
_cell.angle_beta   90.00
_cell.angle_gamma   90.00
#
_symmetry.space_group_name_H-M   'P 1'
#
loop_
_entity.id
_entity.type
_entity.pdbx_description
1 polymer ?
#
loop_
_entity_poly.entity_id
_entity_poly.type
_entity_poly.pdbx_seq_one_letter_code
_entity_poly.pdbx_strand_id
1 'polypeptide(L)'
;MAFPAGFGWGAATSAYQVEGGWDADGKGPCVWDTFTHQGGERVFKNQTGDVACGSYTLWEEDLKCIKQLGLTHYRFSLSWSRLLPDGTTGFINQKGISYYNKIIDDLLANGVTPIVTLYHFDLPQALEDQGGWLSEAIIESFDKYARFCFSTFGDRVKQWITINEPNIFAVMAYEFGVFPPGVPHVGTKAYQAAHNLIKAHARSWHTYDSLFRKEQKGMVSLSIFAGWAEPAEPFSVSDQEAVKRAMAFQLDFFAKPIFIDGDYPEVVKSQVALMSKKQGYSSSRLPEFTEEEKRMIKGTADFFAVQYYTTRLVKNQENRKGELGLLQDVEVEVFSDPSWISLNWVCVVPWGIRKLLKYIKLSNLTKSIFKYTVPGLSWITLSGTRDTTAGLVSSMLILKIQQDPESLTHQPRSMLRSSETMAWRDLHRNYPQLGNFTWRRTLPLETESALVILQTSSSCLGNQCVLPADL
;
A
#
# COMPACT_ATOMS: atom_id res chain seq x y z
N MET A 1 -27.53 1.96 -4.01
CA MET A 1 -27.02 0.58 -3.93
C MET A 1 -26.57 0.31 -2.50
N ALA A 2 -26.76 -0.91 -1.99
CA ALA A 2 -26.34 -1.30 -0.66
C ALA A 2 -25.07 -2.18 -0.77
N PHE A 3 -24.11 -1.98 0.14
CA PHE A 3 -23.00 -2.89 0.29
C PHE A 3 -23.44 -4.14 1.06
N PRO A 4 -22.74 -5.29 0.90
CA PRO A 4 -22.99 -6.49 1.69
C PRO A 4 -22.98 -6.21 3.19
N ALA A 5 -23.84 -6.91 3.94
CA ALA A 5 -23.76 -6.89 5.39
C ALA A 5 -22.37 -7.40 5.84
N GLY A 6 -21.75 -6.73 6.80
CA GLY A 6 -20.39 -7.04 7.25
C GLY A 6 -19.27 -6.50 6.36
N PHE A 7 -19.59 -5.70 5.32
CA PHE A 7 -18.57 -4.98 4.56
C PHE A 7 -17.76 -4.07 5.49
N GLY A 8 -16.43 -4.16 5.39
CA GLY A 8 -15.55 -3.35 6.20
C GLY A 8 -15.53 -1.91 5.71
N TRP A 9 -15.52 -0.95 6.64
CA TRP A 9 -15.27 0.46 6.37
C TRP A 9 -14.18 0.94 7.30
N GLY A 10 -13.09 1.46 6.72
CA GLY A 10 -11.92 1.85 7.46
C GLY A 10 -11.33 3.18 7.03
N ALA A 11 -10.41 3.69 7.85
CA ALA A 11 -9.47 4.75 7.49
C ALA A 11 -8.03 4.29 7.78
N ALA A 12 -7.05 4.91 7.13
CA ALA A 12 -5.63 4.57 7.28
C ALA A 12 -4.76 5.77 7.66
N THR A 13 -3.77 5.51 8.50
CA THR A 13 -2.66 6.42 8.85
C THR A 13 -1.31 5.68 8.80
N SER A 14 -0.21 6.44 8.85
CA SER A 14 1.14 5.90 9.03
C SER A 14 1.86 6.68 10.13
N ALA A 15 2.74 5.98 10.86
CA ALA A 15 3.36 6.47 12.09
C ALA A 15 4.06 7.82 11.89
N TYR A 16 5.02 7.90 10.96
CA TYR A 16 5.75 9.15 10.71
C TYR A 16 4.85 10.31 10.26
N GLN A 17 3.76 10.02 9.53
CA GLN A 17 2.88 11.06 8.99
C GLN A 17 1.93 11.66 10.03
N VAL A 18 1.67 10.98 11.16
CA VAL A 18 0.67 11.44 12.15
C VAL A 18 1.17 11.52 13.58
N GLU A 19 2.10 10.65 14.01
CA GLU A 19 2.45 10.51 15.42
C GLU A 19 3.13 11.75 16.00
N GLY A 20 4.15 12.28 15.31
CA GLY A 20 5.10 13.20 15.94
C GLY A 20 5.84 12.54 17.11
N GLY A 21 6.28 13.34 18.08
CA GLY A 21 7.03 12.83 19.24
C GLY A 21 8.25 12.01 18.79
N TRP A 22 9.00 12.58 17.85
CA TRP A 22 10.02 11.86 17.07
C TRP A 22 11.21 11.39 17.91
N ASP A 23 11.52 12.07 19.02
CA ASP A 23 12.55 11.75 20.00
C ASP A 23 11.97 11.48 21.41
N ALA A 24 10.64 11.43 21.52
CA ALA A 24 9.95 11.27 22.78
C ALA A 24 10.15 9.86 23.38
N ASP A 25 10.24 9.79 24.70
CA ASP A 25 10.27 8.56 25.49
C ASP A 25 11.32 7.53 25.02
N GLY A 26 12.46 8.01 24.52
CA GLY A 26 13.56 7.15 24.07
C GLY A 26 13.35 6.49 22.72
N LYS A 27 12.42 6.99 21.88
CA LYS A 27 12.36 6.62 20.45
C LYS A 27 13.70 6.93 19.76
N GLY A 28 14.19 6.00 18.95
CA GLY A 28 15.36 6.24 18.09
C GLY A 28 15.00 7.02 16.82
N PRO A 29 15.99 7.65 16.15
CA PRO A 29 15.74 8.30 14.87
C PRO A 29 15.39 7.27 13.79
N CYS A 30 14.38 7.56 12.98
CA CYS A 30 14.16 6.89 11.72
C CYS A 30 14.78 7.67 10.56
N VAL A 31 14.85 7.05 9.38
CA VAL A 31 15.45 7.67 8.18
C VAL A 31 14.80 8.99 7.78
N TRP A 32 13.50 9.19 8.08
CA TRP A 32 12.84 10.46 7.81
C TRP A 32 13.23 11.56 8.80
N ASP A 33 13.49 11.23 10.06
CA ASP A 33 14.02 12.20 11.04
C ASP A 33 15.33 12.80 10.50
N THR A 34 16.29 11.94 10.17
CA THR A 34 17.58 12.33 9.58
C THR A 34 17.42 13.13 8.29
N PHE A 35 16.57 12.65 7.37
CA PHE A 35 16.39 13.28 6.07
C PHE A 35 15.78 14.67 6.16
N THR A 36 14.74 14.85 6.98
CA THR A 36 14.05 16.15 7.11
C THR A 36 14.85 17.15 7.94
N HIS A 37 15.54 16.73 9.00
CA HIS A 37 16.41 17.61 9.81
C HIS A 37 17.64 18.11 9.05
N GLN A 38 18.13 17.33 8.09
CA GLN A 38 19.21 17.76 7.21
C GLN A 38 18.80 18.92 6.29
N GLY A 39 17.50 19.12 6.03
CA GLY A 39 16.98 20.20 5.19
C GLY A 39 17.40 20.11 3.72
N GLY A 40 17.64 21.28 3.09
CA GLY A 40 18.08 21.41 1.71
C GLY A 40 16.96 21.41 0.66
N GLU A 41 15.77 21.92 1.03
CA GLU A 41 14.58 22.05 0.18
C GLU A 41 14.05 20.75 -0.45
N ARG A 42 14.54 19.60 -0.01
CA ARG A 42 14.07 18.26 -0.42
C ARG A 42 12.66 17.95 0.05
N VAL A 43 12.23 18.62 1.12
CA VAL A 43 10.85 18.62 1.60
C VAL A 43 10.28 20.02 1.42
N PHE A 44 8.99 20.11 1.05
CA PHE A 44 8.29 21.38 0.92
C PHE A 44 8.49 22.26 2.15
N LYS A 45 9.09 23.44 1.93
CA LYS A 45 9.39 24.42 2.98
C LYS A 45 10.20 23.85 4.16
N ASN A 46 11.02 22.82 3.93
CA ASN A 46 11.81 22.14 4.95
C ASN A 46 10.98 21.68 6.16
N GLN A 47 9.73 21.26 5.93
CA GLN A 47 8.87 20.72 6.97
C GLN A 47 9.40 19.37 7.49
N THR A 48 9.06 19.04 8.73
CA THR A 48 9.46 17.80 9.42
C THR A 48 8.24 17.05 9.96
N GLY A 49 8.42 15.78 10.28
CA GLY A 49 7.44 14.96 11.00
C GLY A 49 7.50 15.09 12.52
N ASP A 50 8.28 16.02 13.08
CA ASP A 50 8.58 16.09 14.52
C ASP A 50 7.32 16.17 15.39
N VAL A 51 6.33 16.92 14.90
CA VAL A 51 5.00 17.04 15.52
C VAL A 51 3.94 16.37 14.65
N ALA A 52 3.97 16.58 13.33
CA ALA A 52 2.95 16.08 12.40
C ALA A 52 1.50 16.41 12.86
N CYS A 53 0.64 15.41 13.04
CA CYS A 53 -0.69 15.58 13.65
C CYS A 53 -0.65 15.57 15.18
N GLY A 54 0.44 15.10 15.78
CA GLY A 54 0.62 14.95 17.22
C GLY A 54 -0.08 13.74 17.81
N SER A 55 -0.44 12.73 17.00
CA SER A 55 -1.21 11.54 17.43
C SER A 55 -0.52 10.71 18.52
N TYR A 56 0.80 10.86 18.72
CA TYR A 56 1.49 10.28 19.88
C TYR A 56 0.94 10.82 21.20
N THR A 57 0.61 12.12 21.23
CA THR A 57 0.03 12.81 22.39
C THR A 57 -1.50 12.86 22.32
N LEU A 58 -2.07 12.90 21.11
CA LEU A 58 -3.47 13.20 20.84
C LEU A 58 -4.29 12.00 20.34
N TRP A 59 -3.84 10.77 20.59
CA TRP A 59 -4.56 9.55 20.17
C TRP A 59 -6.05 9.57 20.54
N GLU A 60 -6.43 10.11 21.70
CA GLU A 60 -7.84 10.14 22.12
C GLU A 60 -8.71 11.03 21.21
N GLU A 61 -8.12 12.05 20.56
CA GLU A 61 -8.80 12.84 19.54
C GLU A 61 -9.00 12.04 18.26
N ASP A 62 -8.00 11.27 17.83
CA ASP A 62 -8.11 10.35 16.69
C ASP A 62 -9.21 9.30 16.93
N LEU A 63 -9.31 8.78 18.15
CA LEU A 63 -10.35 7.83 18.53
C LEU A 63 -11.76 8.44 18.47
N LYS A 64 -11.97 9.67 18.97
CA LYS A 64 -13.27 10.36 18.87
C LYS A 64 -13.72 10.46 17.42
N CYS A 65 -12.78 10.83 16.59
CA CYS A 65 -12.88 10.97 15.17
C CYS A 65 -13.25 9.65 14.46
N ILE A 66 -12.55 8.54 14.76
CA ILE A 66 -12.89 7.19 14.29
C ILE A 66 -14.32 6.80 14.66
N LYS A 67 -14.75 7.14 15.89
CA LYS A 67 -16.11 6.86 16.38
C LYS A 67 -17.18 7.70 15.71
N GLN A 68 -16.95 9.00 15.51
CA GLN A 68 -17.88 9.90 14.81
C GLN A 68 -18.19 9.40 13.40
N LEU A 69 -17.21 8.74 12.80
CA LEU A 69 -17.25 8.20 11.46
C LEU A 69 -17.87 6.80 11.37
N GLY A 70 -18.08 6.13 12.51
CA GLY A 70 -18.66 4.80 12.57
C GLY A 70 -17.81 3.74 11.86
N LEU A 71 -16.47 3.88 11.91
CA LEU A 71 -15.55 2.94 11.28
C LEU A 71 -15.66 1.56 11.90
N THR A 72 -15.60 0.51 11.08
CA THR A 72 -15.51 -0.87 11.55
C THR A 72 -14.07 -1.35 11.64
N HIS A 73 -13.16 -0.73 10.89
CA HIS A 73 -11.74 -1.05 10.88
C HIS A 73 -10.90 0.23 10.96
N TYR A 74 -9.70 0.15 11.53
CA TYR A 74 -8.74 1.23 11.46
C TYR A 74 -7.35 0.68 11.16
N ARG A 75 -6.72 1.20 10.11
CA ARG A 75 -5.37 0.81 9.71
C ARG A 75 -4.38 1.85 10.20
N PHE A 76 -3.35 1.41 10.90
CA PHE A 76 -2.23 2.25 11.30
C PHE A 76 -0.93 1.48 11.15
N SER A 77 0.22 2.16 11.20
CA SER A 77 1.53 1.50 11.21
C SER A 77 2.21 1.63 12.57
N LEU A 78 3.08 0.67 12.86
CA LEU A 78 3.99 0.72 14.00
C LEU A 78 5.28 1.42 13.57
N SER A 79 5.79 2.33 14.40
CA SER A 79 7.11 2.90 14.24
C SER A 79 8.15 1.93 14.79
N TRP A 80 8.94 1.33 13.89
CA TRP A 80 10.01 0.39 14.27
C TRP A 80 11.00 1.07 15.23
N SER A 81 11.45 2.28 14.89
CA SER A 81 12.38 3.07 15.73
C SER A 81 11.77 3.51 17.08
N ARG A 82 10.45 3.59 17.21
CA ARG A 82 9.79 3.83 18.51
C ARG A 82 9.83 2.60 19.40
N LEU A 83 9.59 1.43 18.82
CA LEU A 83 9.55 0.16 19.54
C LEU A 83 10.96 -0.35 19.89
N LEU A 84 11.85 -0.31 18.90
CA LEU A 84 13.22 -0.80 18.95
C LEU A 84 14.15 0.33 18.46
N PRO A 85 14.63 1.21 19.36
CA PRO A 85 15.39 2.42 19.01
C PRO A 85 16.63 2.21 18.14
N ASP A 86 17.36 1.11 18.32
CA ASP A 86 18.51 0.73 17.47
C ASP A 86 18.13 -0.26 16.34
N GLY A 87 16.84 -0.55 16.19
CA GLY A 87 16.28 -1.52 15.25
C GLY A 87 16.30 -2.97 15.74
N THR A 88 16.85 -3.26 16.93
CA THR A 88 16.99 -4.62 17.47
C THR A 88 16.24 -4.82 18.78
N THR A 89 15.99 -6.08 19.15
CA THR A 89 15.37 -6.41 20.46
C THR A 89 16.36 -6.34 21.63
N GLY A 90 17.59 -5.84 21.42
CA GLY A 90 18.57 -5.62 22.49
C GLY A 90 18.12 -4.54 23.48
N PHE A 91 17.39 -3.53 22.97
CA PHE A 91 16.75 -2.51 23.78
C PHE A 91 15.31 -2.30 23.32
N ILE A 92 14.34 -2.56 24.21
CA ILE A 92 12.91 -2.46 23.91
C ILE A 92 12.34 -1.25 24.64
N ASN A 93 11.71 -0.34 23.90
CA ASN A 93 11.06 0.82 24.48
C ASN A 93 9.64 0.47 24.98
N GLN A 94 9.50 0.36 26.30
CA GLN A 94 8.22 0.04 26.94
C GLN A 94 7.16 1.14 26.77
N LYS A 95 7.55 2.40 26.60
CA LYS A 95 6.61 3.50 26.34
C LYS A 95 6.03 3.40 24.94
N GLY A 96 6.85 3.03 23.96
CA GLY A 96 6.39 2.67 22.61
C GLY A 96 5.38 1.52 22.62
N ILE A 97 5.66 0.44 23.35
CA ILE A 97 4.70 -0.67 23.52
C ILE A 97 3.39 -0.18 24.16
N SER A 98 3.49 0.61 25.22
CA SER A 98 2.33 1.13 25.96
C SER A 98 1.44 1.99 25.06
N TYR A 99 2.04 2.82 24.21
CA TYR A 99 1.32 3.65 23.23
C TYR A 99 0.49 2.78 22.27
N TYR A 100 1.10 1.79 21.61
CA TYR A 100 0.38 0.94 20.67
C TYR A 100 -0.61 0.00 21.34
N ASN A 101 -0.33 -0.50 22.55
CA ASN A 101 -1.31 -1.24 23.33
C ASN A 101 -2.55 -0.39 23.62
N LYS A 102 -2.38 0.88 24.03
CA LYS A 102 -3.51 1.79 24.24
C LYS A 102 -4.33 1.98 22.96
N ILE A 103 -3.68 2.16 21.81
CA ILE A 103 -4.38 2.24 20.51
C ILE A 103 -5.22 0.99 20.26
N ILE A 104 -4.61 -0.19 20.37
CA ILE A 104 -5.25 -1.47 20.09
C ILE A 104 -6.42 -1.72 21.05
N ASP A 105 -6.21 -1.49 22.35
CA ASP A 105 -7.23 -1.68 23.38
C ASP A 105 -8.41 -0.72 23.19
N ASP A 106 -8.12 0.56 22.93
CA ASP A 106 -9.16 1.57 22.70
C ASP A 106 -9.97 1.26 21.44
N LEU A 107 -9.35 0.81 20.34
CA LEU A 107 -10.05 0.40 19.13
C LEU A 107 -10.99 -0.78 19.40
N LEU A 108 -10.48 -1.85 20.03
CA LEU A 108 -11.26 -3.05 20.32
C LEU A 108 -12.40 -2.78 21.30
N ALA A 109 -12.16 -1.96 22.33
CA ALA A 109 -13.20 -1.54 23.28
C ALA A 109 -14.35 -0.76 22.61
N ASN A 110 -14.10 -0.16 21.44
CA ASN A 110 -15.10 0.55 20.64
C ASN A 110 -15.59 -0.26 19.42
N GLY A 111 -15.29 -1.56 19.36
CA GLY A 111 -15.75 -2.44 18.29
C GLY A 111 -15.08 -2.19 16.93
N VAL A 112 -13.92 -1.51 16.92
CA VAL A 112 -13.14 -1.22 15.72
C VAL A 112 -12.00 -2.24 15.60
N THR A 113 -11.91 -2.91 14.46
CA THR A 113 -10.87 -3.93 14.22
C THR A 113 -9.56 -3.25 13.79
N PRO A 114 -8.44 -3.48 14.50
CA PRO A 114 -7.14 -2.94 14.12
C PRO A 114 -6.54 -3.73 12.95
N ILE A 115 -6.07 -3.00 11.93
CA ILE A 115 -5.22 -3.52 10.85
C ILE A 115 -3.85 -2.88 11.01
N VAL A 116 -2.85 -3.69 11.32
CA VAL A 116 -1.53 -3.16 11.70
C VAL A 116 -0.54 -3.35 10.57
N THR A 117 0.10 -2.25 10.17
CA THR A 117 1.22 -2.25 9.23
C THR A 117 2.54 -2.25 9.99
N LEU A 118 3.41 -3.25 9.78
CA LEU A 118 4.68 -3.35 10.51
C LEU A 118 5.69 -2.31 10.07
N TYR A 119 5.81 -2.07 8.76
CA TYR A 119 6.77 -1.13 8.19
C TYR A 119 6.10 -0.21 7.15
N HIS A 120 6.23 1.10 7.38
CA HIS A 120 5.70 2.13 6.50
C HIS A 120 6.74 3.24 6.27
N PHE A 121 7.83 2.86 5.59
CA PHE A 121 8.90 3.75 5.10
C PHE A 121 9.76 4.41 6.19
N ASP A 122 9.65 3.98 7.44
CA ASP A 122 10.23 4.62 8.62
C ASP A 122 11.31 3.77 9.29
N LEU A 123 12.28 3.32 8.49
CA LEU A 123 13.35 2.43 8.96
C LEU A 123 14.17 3.13 10.07
N PRO A 124 14.56 2.43 11.15
CA PRO A 124 15.52 2.97 12.12
C PRO A 124 16.81 3.40 11.41
N GLN A 125 17.32 4.60 11.68
CA GLN A 125 18.53 5.12 11.04
C GLN A 125 19.73 4.18 11.27
N ALA A 126 19.83 3.59 12.45
CA ALA A 126 20.86 2.62 12.80
C ALA A 126 20.91 1.40 11.85
N LEU A 127 19.78 1.00 11.26
CA LEU A 127 19.73 -0.08 10.26
C LEU A 127 20.04 0.42 8.84
N GLU A 128 19.65 1.65 8.49
CA GLU A 128 20.03 2.25 7.21
C GLU A 128 21.55 2.47 7.14
N ASP A 129 22.18 2.87 8.26
CA ASP A 129 23.64 3.01 8.39
C ASP A 129 24.38 1.66 8.18
N GLN A 130 23.69 0.54 8.39
CA GLN A 130 24.17 -0.83 8.11
C GLN A 130 23.86 -1.29 6.67
N GLY A 131 23.40 -0.38 5.81
CA GLY A 131 23.08 -0.62 4.40
C GLY A 131 21.60 -0.78 4.09
N GLY A 132 20.72 -0.67 5.10
CA GLY A 132 19.27 -0.63 4.91
C GLY A 132 18.74 -1.74 4.02
N TRP A 133 17.81 -1.41 3.12
CA TRP A 133 17.23 -2.40 2.21
C TRP A 133 18.16 -2.87 1.10
N LEU A 134 19.36 -2.30 0.97
CA LEU A 134 20.38 -2.78 0.04
C LEU A 134 21.21 -3.93 0.62
N SER A 135 21.23 -4.07 1.94
CA SER A 135 21.93 -5.16 2.63
C SER A 135 21.02 -6.37 2.85
N GLU A 136 21.51 -7.59 2.59
CA GLU A 136 20.75 -8.81 2.89
C GLU A 136 20.48 -8.98 4.40
N ALA A 137 21.29 -8.36 5.27
CA ALA A 137 21.10 -8.42 6.72
C ALA A 137 19.72 -7.88 7.16
N ILE A 138 19.13 -6.98 6.38
CA ILE A 138 17.81 -6.39 6.67
C ILE A 138 16.70 -7.45 6.73
N ILE A 139 16.86 -8.57 6.01
CA ILE A 139 15.89 -9.65 5.94
C ILE A 139 15.73 -10.30 7.32
N GLU A 140 16.84 -10.51 8.03
CA GLU A 140 16.81 -11.04 9.39
C GLU A 140 16.37 -9.99 10.41
N SER A 141 16.83 -8.75 10.27
CA SER A 141 16.41 -7.66 11.15
C SER A 141 14.90 -7.44 11.11
N PHE A 142 14.31 -7.43 9.90
CA PHE A 142 12.87 -7.28 9.72
C PHE A 142 12.09 -8.48 10.27
N ASP A 143 12.58 -9.70 10.06
CA ASP A 143 11.94 -10.91 10.62
C ASP A 143 11.94 -10.92 12.16
N LYS A 144 13.07 -10.53 12.79
CA LYS A 144 13.16 -10.37 14.25
C LYS A 144 12.20 -9.30 14.78
N TYR A 145 12.10 -8.17 14.08
CA TYR A 145 11.14 -7.11 14.40
C TYR A 145 9.69 -7.59 14.24
N ALA A 146 9.37 -8.26 13.15
CA ALA A 146 8.04 -8.83 12.91
C ALA A 146 7.68 -9.85 14.01
N ARG A 147 8.60 -10.75 14.37
CA ARG A 147 8.43 -11.69 15.49
C ARG A 147 8.14 -10.98 16.80
N PHE A 148 8.86 -9.91 17.10
CA PHE A 148 8.61 -9.08 18.28
C PHE A 148 7.19 -8.48 18.25
N CYS A 149 6.76 -7.91 17.13
CA CYS A 149 5.42 -7.34 16.98
C CYS A 149 4.31 -8.39 17.10
N PHE A 150 4.45 -9.54 16.46
CA PHE A 150 3.50 -10.65 16.56
C PHE A 150 3.37 -11.17 17.98
N SER A 151 4.51 -11.32 18.69
CA SER A 151 4.52 -11.74 20.09
C SER A 151 3.88 -10.71 21.02
N THR A 152 4.03 -9.42 20.73
CA THR A 152 3.62 -8.34 21.65
C THR A 152 2.15 -7.96 21.47
N PHE A 153 1.65 -7.99 20.23
CA PHE A 153 0.33 -7.45 19.91
C PHE A 153 -0.63 -8.46 19.25
N GLY A 154 -0.12 -9.62 18.81
CA GLY A 154 -0.88 -10.59 18.02
C GLY A 154 -1.92 -11.40 18.80
N ASP A 155 -1.94 -11.29 20.13
CA ASP A 155 -3.04 -11.77 20.97
C ASP A 155 -4.36 -11.07 20.60
N ARG A 156 -4.30 -9.78 20.23
CA ARG A 156 -5.43 -8.92 19.87
C ARG A 156 -5.48 -8.57 18.38
N VAL A 157 -4.35 -8.30 17.75
CA VAL A 157 -4.26 -7.93 16.33
C VAL A 157 -4.32 -9.17 15.45
N LYS A 158 -5.29 -9.21 14.51
CA LYS A 158 -5.53 -10.37 13.63
C LYS A 158 -5.30 -10.11 12.16
N GLN A 159 -5.00 -8.87 11.78
CA GLN A 159 -4.84 -8.45 10.39
C GLN A 159 -3.55 -7.65 10.25
N TRP A 160 -2.57 -8.24 9.59
CA TRP A 160 -1.22 -7.70 9.46
C TRP A 160 -0.87 -7.37 8.02
N ILE A 161 -0.31 -6.17 7.83
CA ILE A 161 0.40 -5.78 6.63
C ILE A 161 1.88 -5.71 7.01
N THR A 162 2.72 -6.54 6.42
CA THR A 162 4.17 -6.53 6.68
C THR A 162 4.79 -5.23 6.19
N ILE A 163 4.71 -4.97 4.89
CA ILE A 163 5.35 -3.82 4.25
C ILE A 163 4.31 -3.04 3.45
N ASN A 164 4.27 -1.72 3.67
CA ASN A 164 3.53 -0.77 2.86
C ASN A 164 4.21 -0.57 1.49
N GLU A 165 3.44 -0.65 0.40
CA GLU A 165 3.81 -0.31 -0.99
C GLU A 165 5.30 -0.49 -1.33
N PRO A 166 5.85 -1.71 -1.21
CA PRO A 166 7.29 -1.93 -1.39
C PRO A 166 7.76 -1.60 -2.82
N ASN A 167 6.86 -1.68 -3.80
CA ASN A 167 7.11 -1.32 -5.18
C ASN A 167 7.39 0.17 -5.37
N ILE A 168 6.59 1.05 -4.75
CA ILE A 168 6.85 2.49 -4.79
C ILE A 168 8.02 2.85 -3.89
N PHE A 169 8.14 2.23 -2.72
CA PHE A 169 9.26 2.50 -1.82
C PHE A 169 10.62 2.22 -2.45
N ALA A 170 10.80 1.05 -3.08
CA ALA A 170 12.06 0.68 -3.72
C ALA A 170 12.47 1.70 -4.80
N VAL A 171 11.50 2.19 -5.57
CA VAL A 171 11.71 3.20 -6.61
C VAL A 171 12.00 4.57 -5.98
N MET A 172 11.16 5.06 -5.07
CA MET A 172 11.32 6.40 -4.51
C MET A 172 12.61 6.55 -3.68
N ALA A 173 12.98 5.52 -2.91
CA ALA A 173 14.16 5.56 -2.05
C ALA A 173 15.46 5.24 -2.79
N TYR A 174 15.45 4.24 -3.69
CA TYR A 174 16.67 3.66 -4.25
C TYR A 174 16.78 3.76 -5.78
N GLU A 175 15.76 4.23 -6.51
CA GLU A 175 15.91 4.65 -7.92
C GLU A 175 16.13 6.16 -7.98
N PHE A 176 15.14 6.93 -7.51
CA PHE A 176 15.12 8.39 -7.65
C PHE A 176 15.77 9.13 -6.48
N GLY A 177 15.89 8.50 -5.30
CA GLY A 177 16.43 9.16 -4.11
C GLY A 177 15.56 10.34 -3.61
N VAL A 178 14.26 10.30 -3.89
CA VAL A 178 13.30 11.31 -3.39
C VAL A 178 12.81 10.99 -1.99
N PHE A 179 12.85 9.71 -1.60
CA PHE A 179 12.64 9.26 -0.22
C PHE A 179 13.99 8.97 0.44
N PRO A 180 14.06 8.99 1.78
CA PRO A 180 15.23 8.54 2.51
C PRO A 180 15.66 7.13 2.06
N PRO A 181 16.98 6.87 1.92
CA PRO A 181 18.10 7.70 2.38
C PRO A 181 18.45 8.89 1.48
N GLY A 182 17.73 9.11 0.38
CA GLY A 182 17.88 10.31 -0.45
C GLY A 182 19.01 10.26 -1.47
N VAL A 183 19.45 9.04 -1.84
CA VAL A 183 20.58 8.81 -2.75
C VAL A 183 20.06 8.12 -4.01
N PRO A 184 20.12 8.77 -5.19
CA PRO A 184 19.66 8.16 -6.44
C PRO A 184 20.61 7.07 -6.92
N HIS A 185 20.06 5.94 -7.36
CA HIS A 185 20.81 4.83 -7.97
C HIS A 185 20.09 4.28 -9.19
N VAL A 186 19.95 5.15 -10.19
CA VAL A 186 19.22 4.92 -11.44
C VAL A 186 19.53 3.55 -12.05
N GLY A 187 18.47 2.79 -12.32
CA GLY A 187 18.45 1.48 -12.96
C GLY A 187 19.08 0.35 -12.15
N THR A 188 19.51 0.54 -10.91
CA THR A 188 20.34 -0.47 -10.22
C THR A 188 19.80 -0.87 -8.85
N LYS A 189 19.84 0.01 -7.87
CA LYS A 189 19.62 -0.39 -6.47
C LYS A 189 18.16 -0.59 -6.10
N ALA A 190 17.22 -0.05 -6.86
CA ALA A 190 15.80 -0.35 -6.69
C ALA A 190 15.47 -1.85 -6.86
N TYR A 191 16.10 -2.55 -7.82
CA TYR A 191 15.92 -3.99 -7.97
C TYR A 191 16.50 -4.78 -6.79
N GLN A 192 17.67 -4.36 -6.29
CA GLN A 192 18.29 -4.93 -5.10
C GLN A 192 17.42 -4.76 -3.85
N ALA A 193 16.90 -3.55 -3.63
CA ALA A 193 15.97 -3.27 -2.52
C ALA A 193 14.68 -4.10 -2.64
N ALA A 194 14.07 -4.13 -3.84
CA ALA A 194 12.86 -4.90 -4.10
C ALA A 194 13.05 -6.40 -3.82
N HIS A 195 14.21 -6.95 -4.19
CA HIS A 195 14.57 -8.34 -3.91
C HIS A 195 14.61 -8.65 -2.41
N ASN A 196 15.26 -7.79 -1.62
CA ASN A 196 15.33 -7.94 -0.17
C ASN A 196 13.97 -7.72 0.51
N LEU A 197 13.15 -6.77 0.04
CA LEU A 197 11.80 -6.52 0.54
C LEU A 197 10.89 -7.75 0.37
N ILE A 198 10.97 -8.43 -0.79
CA ILE A 198 10.23 -9.68 -1.05
C ILE A 198 10.69 -10.79 -0.11
N LYS A 199 12.01 -11.00 0.04
CA LYS A 199 12.59 -12.02 0.94
C LYS A 199 12.21 -11.75 2.39
N ALA A 200 12.25 -10.49 2.84
CA ALA A 200 11.88 -10.08 4.19
C ALA A 200 10.38 -10.30 4.48
N HIS A 201 9.51 -9.94 3.53
CA HIS A 201 8.08 -10.24 3.61
C HIS A 201 7.84 -11.74 3.79
N ALA A 202 8.37 -12.56 2.88
CA ALA A 202 8.17 -13.99 2.88
C ALA A 202 8.67 -14.64 4.18
N ARG A 203 9.84 -14.23 4.68
CA ARG A 203 10.38 -14.71 5.95
C ARG A 203 9.45 -14.41 7.12
N SER A 204 8.98 -13.17 7.22
CA SER A 204 8.05 -12.76 8.29
C SER A 204 6.70 -13.50 8.23
N TRP A 205 6.21 -13.83 7.03
CA TRP A 205 5.02 -14.67 6.88
C TRP A 205 5.26 -16.09 7.40
N HIS A 206 6.40 -16.71 7.07
CA HIS A 206 6.74 -18.05 7.59
C HIS A 206 6.92 -18.05 9.11
N THR A 207 7.51 -17.00 9.68
CA THR A 207 7.61 -16.80 11.13
C THR A 207 6.23 -16.71 11.76
N TYR A 208 5.30 -15.96 11.16
CA TYR A 208 3.92 -15.91 11.63
C TYR A 208 3.21 -17.27 11.54
N ASP A 209 3.31 -17.94 10.38
CA ASP A 209 2.67 -19.22 10.12
C ASP A 209 3.12 -20.32 11.09
N SER A 210 4.44 -20.44 11.27
CA SER A 210 5.04 -21.49 12.09
C SER A 210 4.91 -21.26 13.60
N LEU A 211 5.02 -20.00 14.06
CA LEU A 211 5.12 -19.71 15.49
C LEU A 211 3.84 -19.15 16.11
N PHE A 212 3.00 -18.45 15.35
CA PHE A 212 1.93 -17.63 15.92
C PHE A 212 0.54 -17.99 15.40
N ARG A 213 0.41 -18.38 14.13
CA ARG A 213 -0.89 -18.55 13.45
C ARG A 213 -1.81 -19.54 14.15
N LYS A 214 -1.28 -20.65 14.68
CA LYS A 214 -2.05 -21.68 15.37
C LYS A 214 -2.84 -21.14 16.57
N GLU A 215 -2.20 -20.26 17.35
CA GLU A 215 -2.80 -19.69 18.57
C GLU A 215 -3.55 -18.38 18.25
N GLN A 216 -2.91 -17.50 17.49
CA GLN A 216 -3.40 -16.15 17.24
C GLN A 216 -4.50 -16.11 16.18
N LYS A 217 -4.51 -17.04 15.21
CA LYS A 217 -5.52 -17.19 14.15
C LYS A 217 -5.75 -15.94 13.29
N GLY A 218 -4.77 -15.03 13.22
CA GLY A 218 -4.80 -13.89 12.31
C GLY A 218 -4.25 -14.22 10.91
N MET A 219 -4.19 -13.17 10.08
CA MET A 219 -3.75 -13.21 8.68
C MET A 219 -2.67 -12.17 8.41
N VAL A 220 -1.77 -12.47 7.48
CA VAL A 220 -0.61 -11.66 7.09
C VAL A 220 -0.59 -11.48 5.57
N SER A 221 -0.33 -10.25 5.14
CA SER A 221 -0.04 -9.92 3.74
C SER A 221 0.93 -8.74 3.65
N LEU A 222 1.08 -8.18 2.46
CA LEU A 222 1.70 -6.90 2.16
C LEU A 222 0.73 -6.07 1.31
N SER A 223 0.82 -4.74 1.38
CA SER A 223 -0.02 -3.88 0.56
C SER A 223 0.78 -3.38 -0.64
N ILE A 224 0.28 -3.54 -1.85
CA ILE A 224 0.98 -3.15 -3.08
C ILE A 224 0.26 -1.95 -3.70
N PHE A 225 1.01 -0.90 -4.06
CA PHE A 225 0.45 0.22 -4.82
C PHE A 225 0.14 -0.24 -6.24
N ALA A 226 -1.02 0.13 -6.77
CA ALA A 226 -1.33 -0.09 -8.17
C ALA A 226 -2.20 1.05 -8.71
N GLY A 227 -1.65 1.78 -9.68
CA GLY A 227 -2.45 2.55 -10.62
C GLY A 227 -2.95 1.64 -11.72
N TRP A 228 -4.13 1.92 -12.28
CA TRP A 228 -4.56 1.22 -13.49
C TRP A 228 -3.89 1.84 -14.73
N ALA A 229 -3.60 1.02 -15.74
CA ALA A 229 -3.02 1.47 -17.00
C ALA A 229 -3.97 1.17 -18.17
N GLU A 230 -4.18 2.16 -19.04
CA GLU A 230 -4.85 2.00 -20.33
C GLU A 230 -3.89 2.35 -21.46
N PRO A 231 -4.07 1.76 -22.66
CA PRO A 231 -3.28 2.15 -23.82
C PRO A 231 -3.63 3.59 -24.21
N ALA A 232 -2.62 4.39 -24.53
CA ALA A 232 -2.81 5.74 -25.07
C ALA A 232 -3.68 5.71 -26.33
N GLU A 233 -3.39 4.78 -27.24
CA GLU A 233 -4.23 4.50 -28.40
C GLU A 233 -4.91 3.12 -28.27
N PRO A 234 -6.24 3.05 -28.07
CA PRO A 234 -6.95 1.80 -27.77
C PRO A 234 -6.75 0.67 -28.79
N PHE A 235 -6.53 1.01 -30.05
CA PHE A 235 -6.36 0.03 -31.15
C PHE A 235 -4.91 -0.25 -31.50
N SER A 236 -3.95 0.41 -30.82
CA SER A 236 -2.52 0.18 -31.03
C SER A 236 -2.07 -1.08 -30.29
N VAL A 237 -1.65 -2.11 -31.03
CA VAL A 237 -1.11 -3.35 -30.45
C VAL A 237 0.13 -3.06 -29.60
N SER A 238 0.99 -2.12 -30.02
CA SER A 238 2.19 -1.77 -29.25
C SER A 238 1.84 -1.14 -27.90
N ASP A 239 0.81 -0.30 -27.85
CA ASP A 239 0.38 0.33 -26.59
C ASP A 239 -0.33 -0.67 -25.69
N GLN A 240 -1.10 -1.61 -26.25
CA GLN A 240 -1.70 -2.69 -25.48
C GLN A 240 -0.64 -3.60 -24.83
N GLU A 241 0.43 -3.94 -25.55
CA GLU A 241 1.56 -4.69 -24.97
C GLU A 241 2.36 -3.85 -23.97
N ALA A 242 2.52 -2.54 -24.22
CA ALA A 242 3.14 -1.61 -23.28
C ALA A 242 2.38 -1.53 -21.95
N VAL A 243 1.03 -1.53 -21.98
CA VAL A 243 0.20 -1.62 -20.77
C VAL A 243 0.48 -2.89 -19.99
N LYS A 244 0.55 -4.05 -20.67
CA LYS A 244 0.87 -5.32 -20.00
C LYS A 244 2.26 -5.27 -19.35
N ARG A 245 3.26 -4.71 -20.03
CA ARG A 245 4.60 -4.52 -19.43
C ARG A 245 4.55 -3.56 -18.24
N ALA A 246 3.87 -2.42 -18.36
CA ALA A 246 3.75 -1.45 -17.28
C ALA A 246 3.10 -2.07 -16.03
N MET A 247 2.00 -2.81 -16.19
CA MET A 247 1.37 -3.56 -15.10
C MET A 247 2.32 -4.61 -14.51
N ALA A 248 3.11 -5.30 -15.34
CA ALA A 248 4.06 -6.30 -14.89
C ALA A 248 5.21 -5.70 -14.06
N PHE A 249 5.73 -4.53 -14.45
CA PHE A 249 6.79 -3.82 -13.72
C PHE A 249 6.26 -3.12 -12.46
N GLN A 250 4.99 -2.71 -12.43
CA GLN A 250 4.39 -2.00 -11.30
C GLN A 250 3.82 -2.93 -10.23
N LEU A 251 2.89 -3.81 -10.62
CA LEU A 251 2.13 -4.65 -9.69
C LEU A 251 2.68 -6.06 -9.64
N ASP A 252 2.83 -6.71 -10.80
CA ASP A 252 3.17 -8.14 -10.84
C ASP A 252 4.62 -8.41 -10.43
N PHE A 253 5.49 -7.40 -10.46
CA PHE A 253 6.86 -7.47 -9.97
C PHE A 253 6.92 -8.02 -8.54
N PHE A 254 6.02 -7.56 -7.67
CA PHE A 254 5.90 -8.06 -6.30
C PHE A 254 4.81 -9.13 -6.19
N ALA A 255 3.69 -8.96 -6.91
CA ALA A 255 2.55 -9.85 -6.75
C ALA A 255 2.80 -11.25 -7.32
N LYS A 256 3.49 -11.41 -8.46
CA LYS A 256 3.72 -12.73 -9.04
C LYS A 256 4.62 -13.62 -8.15
N PRO A 257 5.78 -13.17 -7.65
CA PRO A 257 6.58 -13.98 -6.73
C PRO A 257 5.76 -14.46 -5.53
N ILE A 258 5.02 -13.56 -4.89
CA ILE A 258 4.33 -13.84 -3.63
C ILE A 258 3.08 -14.71 -3.84
N PHE A 259 2.29 -14.47 -4.88
CA PHE A 259 0.97 -15.08 -5.03
C PHE A 259 0.93 -16.25 -6.03
N ILE A 260 1.92 -16.41 -6.91
CA ILE A 260 1.87 -17.36 -8.03
C ILE A 260 2.91 -18.46 -7.92
N ASP A 261 4.20 -18.12 -8.07
CA ASP A 261 5.24 -19.14 -8.30
C ASP A 261 6.60 -18.87 -7.65
N GLY A 262 6.76 -17.76 -6.93
CA GLY A 262 8.03 -17.43 -6.27
C GLY A 262 9.04 -16.68 -7.14
N ASP A 263 8.73 -16.42 -8.42
CA ASP A 263 9.68 -15.79 -9.35
C ASP A 263 9.10 -14.52 -10.00
N TYR A 264 9.98 -13.64 -10.47
CA TYR A 264 9.61 -12.42 -11.17
C TYR A 264 8.84 -12.71 -12.48
N PRO A 265 8.06 -11.75 -12.99
CA PRO A 265 7.44 -11.88 -14.31
C PRO A 265 8.49 -12.06 -15.42
N GLU A 266 8.24 -12.98 -16.35
CA GLU A 266 9.20 -13.30 -17.42
C GLU A 266 9.52 -12.08 -18.30
N VAL A 267 8.51 -11.23 -18.54
CA VAL A 267 8.68 -9.98 -19.29
C VAL A 267 9.60 -9.00 -18.56
N VAL A 268 9.59 -8.97 -17.23
CA VAL A 268 10.49 -8.12 -16.44
C VAL A 268 11.93 -8.66 -16.54
N LYS A 269 12.11 -9.97 -16.29
CA LYS A 269 13.43 -10.61 -16.35
C LYS A 269 14.10 -10.43 -17.72
N SER A 270 13.38 -10.75 -18.78
CA SER A 270 13.89 -10.66 -20.15
C SER A 270 14.21 -9.22 -20.57
N GLN A 271 13.37 -8.24 -20.23
CA GLN A 271 13.62 -6.83 -20.55
C GLN A 271 14.83 -6.27 -19.81
N VAL A 272 14.91 -6.46 -18.49
CA VAL A 272 16.05 -5.96 -17.70
C VAL A 272 17.35 -6.65 -18.12
N ALA A 273 17.34 -7.96 -18.40
CA ALA A 273 18.52 -8.67 -18.90
C ALA A 273 18.97 -8.16 -20.27
N LEU A 274 18.02 -7.91 -21.19
CA LEU A 274 18.31 -7.33 -22.51
C LEU A 274 18.95 -5.95 -22.38
N MET A 275 18.38 -5.06 -21.56
CA MET A 275 18.92 -3.72 -21.36
C MET A 275 20.27 -3.74 -20.64
N SER A 276 20.42 -4.58 -19.62
CA SER A 276 21.70 -4.78 -18.91
C SER A 276 22.80 -5.20 -19.89
N LYS A 277 22.52 -6.13 -20.80
CA LYS A 277 23.47 -6.54 -21.86
C LYS A 277 23.79 -5.40 -22.82
N LYS A 278 22.79 -4.63 -23.28
CA LYS A 278 23.01 -3.45 -24.14
C LYS A 278 23.88 -2.39 -23.46
N GLN A 279 23.75 -2.24 -22.15
CA GLN A 279 24.51 -1.31 -21.32
C GLN A 279 25.89 -1.84 -20.90
N GLY A 280 26.25 -3.06 -21.30
CA GLY A 280 27.58 -3.64 -21.04
C GLY A 280 27.74 -4.31 -19.67
N TYR A 281 26.66 -4.56 -18.92
CA TYR A 281 26.74 -5.34 -17.69
C TYR A 281 27.02 -6.82 -18.00
N SER A 282 27.87 -7.45 -17.18
CA SER A 282 28.19 -8.88 -17.28
C SER A 282 27.04 -9.79 -16.84
N SER A 283 26.08 -9.25 -16.09
CA SER A 283 24.89 -9.95 -15.59
C SER A 283 23.69 -9.00 -15.59
N SER A 284 22.48 -9.54 -15.46
CA SER A 284 21.28 -8.73 -15.28
C SER A 284 21.40 -7.83 -14.04
N ARG A 285 20.89 -6.60 -14.12
CA ARG A 285 20.72 -5.69 -12.96
C ARG A 285 19.62 -6.16 -12.01
N LEU A 286 18.69 -6.98 -12.50
CA LEU A 286 17.68 -7.66 -11.67
C LEU A 286 18.30 -8.93 -11.06
N PRO A 287 18.37 -9.05 -9.72
CA PRO A 287 18.83 -10.28 -9.08
C PRO A 287 17.91 -11.46 -9.38
N GLU A 288 18.47 -12.66 -9.41
CA GLU A 288 17.70 -13.90 -9.63
C GLU A 288 17.40 -14.57 -8.29
N PHE A 289 16.17 -15.08 -8.12
CA PHE A 289 15.87 -15.98 -7.01
C PHE A 289 16.41 -17.38 -7.33
N THR A 290 17.08 -17.98 -6.35
CA THR A 290 17.37 -19.42 -6.33
C THR A 290 16.08 -20.24 -6.24
N GLU A 291 16.14 -21.54 -6.57
CA GLU A 291 14.96 -22.41 -6.48
C GLU A 291 14.45 -22.56 -5.04
N GLU A 292 15.35 -22.51 -4.05
CA GLU A 292 15.03 -22.49 -2.63
C GLU A 292 14.26 -21.22 -2.24
N GLU A 293 14.71 -20.06 -2.72
CA GLU A 293 14.04 -18.77 -2.48
C GLU A 293 12.68 -18.71 -3.16
N LYS A 294 12.55 -19.18 -4.40
CA LYS A 294 11.24 -19.26 -5.09
C LYS A 294 10.24 -20.07 -4.27
N ARG A 295 10.66 -21.24 -3.77
CA ARG A 295 9.82 -22.09 -2.89
C ARG A 295 9.46 -21.40 -1.58
N MET A 296 10.38 -20.62 -1.02
CA MET A 296 10.16 -19.89 0.22
C MET A 296 9.20 -18.70 0.02
N ILE A 297 9.28 -17.99 -1.11
CA ILE A 297 8.48 -16.79 -1.39
C ILE A 297 7.06 -17.14 -1.83
N LYS A 298 6.89 -18.20 -2.61
CA LYS A 298 5.59 -18.57 -3.16
C LYS A 298 4.55 -18.84 -2.07
N GLY A 299 3.40 -18.18 -2.17
CA GLY A 299 2.23 -18.42 -1.32
C GLY A 299 2.30 -17.75 0.04
N THR A 300 3.10 -16.70 0.21
CA THR A 300 3.36 -16.04 1.50
C THR A 300 2.43 -14.87 1.80
N ALA A 301 1.19 -14.92 1.32
CA ALA A 301 0.18 -13.91 1.61
C ALA A 301 -1.22 -14.54 1.73
N ASP A 302 -1.92 -14.19 2.80
CA ASP A 302 -3.24 -14.75 3.12
C ASP A 302 -4.39 -14.00 2.42
N PHE A 303 -4.12 -12.78 1.94
CA PHE A 303 -5.07 -11.95 1.23
C PHE A 303 -4.35 -11.00 0.27
N PHE A 304 -5.06 -10.46 -0.71
CA PHE A 304 -4.52 -9.41 -1.57
C PHE A 304 -4.87 -8.03 -1.00
N ALA A 305 -3.86 -7.21 -0.69
CA ALA A 305 -4.05 -5.82 -0.30
C ALA A 305 -3.51 -4.89 -1.37
N VAL A 306 -4.39 -4.05 -1.91
CA VAL A 306 -4.06 -3.09 -2.96
C VAL A 306 -4.30 -1.65 -2.49
N GLN A 307 -3.41 -0.75 -2.86
CA GLN A 307 -3.59 0.70 -2.70
C GLN A 307 -3.75 1.34 -4.07
N TYR A 308 -4.92 1.93 -4.31
CA TYR A 308 -5.27 2.54 -5.58
C TYR A 308 -5.65 3.99 -5.41
N TYR A 309 -5.10 4.83 -6.29
CA TYR A 309 -5.36 6.27 -6.32
C TYR A 309 -5.85 6.73 -7.70
N THR A 310 -5.27 6.20 -8.78
CA THR A 310 -5.43 6.82 -10.10
C THR A 310 -5.19 5.84 -11.25
N THR A 311 -5.45 6.32 -12.47
CA THR A 311 -5.20 5.63 -13.73
C THR A 311 -4.25 6.47 -14.58
N ARG A 312 -3.50 5.82 -15.49
CA ARG A 312 -2.66 6.46 -16.50
C ARG A 312 -2.89 5.88 -17.89
N LEU A 313 -2.61 6.71 -18.89
CA LEU A 313 -2.41 6.29 -20.26
C LEU A 313 -0.94 5.88 -20.43
N VAL A 314 -0.73 4.80 -21.17
CA VAL A 314 0.58 4.21 -21.43
C VAL A 314 0.76 4.09 -22.92
N LYS A 315 1.87 4.64 -23.41
CA LYS A 315 2.29 4.54 -24.81
C LYS A 315 3.61 3.81 -24.89
N ASN A 316 3.78 2.99 -25.93
CA ASN A 316 5.06 2.32 -26.13
C ASN A 316 6.15 3.33 -26.50
N GLN A 317 7.27 3.32 -25.78
CA GLN A 317 8.42 4.19 -26.02
C GLN A 317 9.72 3.38 -25.94
N GLU A 318 10.25 3.02 -27.10
CA GLU A 318 11.46 2.21 -27.21
C GLU A 318 12.70 2.91 -26.64
N ASN A 319 13.49 2.22 -25.83
CA ASN A 319 14.75 2.71 -25.29
C ASN A 319 15.89 2.51 -26.30
N ARG A 320 15.84 3.25 -27.40
CA ARG A 320 16.79 3.13 -28.54
C ARG A 320 18.23 3.42 -28.15
N LYS A 321 18.43 4.34 -27.21
CA LYS A 321 19.75 4.77 -26.74
C LYS A 321 20.34 3.84 -25.69
N GLY A 322 19.57 2.87 -25.18
CA GLY A 322 19.99 2.01 -24.07
C GLY A 322 20.21 2.79 -22.77
N GLU A 323 19.45 3.86 -22.57
CA GLU A 323 19.50 4.68 -21.36
C GLU A 323 19.24 3.81 -20.12
N LEU A 324 19.98 4.10 -19.05
CA LEU A 324 19.85 3.39 -17.79
C LEU A 324 18.71 4.00 -16.97
N GLY A 325 17.82 3.15 -16.46
CA GLY A 325 16.76 3.55 -15.55
C GLY A 325 15.60 2.56 -15.55
N LEU A 326 14.90 2.47 -14.43
CA LEU A 326 13.78 1.53 -14.30
C LEU A 326 12.66 1.85 -15.29
N LEU A 327 12.34 3.13 -15.51
CA LEU A 327 11.34 3.55 -16.49
C LEU A 327 11.77 3.21 -17.93
N GLN A 328 13.05 3.40 -18.23
CA GLN A 328 13.64 3.06 -19.52
C GLN A 328 13.66 1.54 -19.77
N ASP A 329 13.79 0.72 -18.72
CA ASP A 329 13.65 -0.74 -18.83
C ASP A 329 12.20 -1.17 -19.11
N VAL A 330 11.22 -0.40 -18.63
CA VAL A 330 9.81 -0.67 -18.97
C VAL A 330 9.53 -0.33 -20.43
N GLU A 331 10.26 0.60 -21.07
CA GLU A 331 10.06 1.10 -22.45
C GLU A 331 8.67 1.73 -22.69
N VAL A 332 8.21 2.54 -21.74
CA VAL A 332 6.91 3.19 -21.84
C VAL A 332 6.98 4.67 -21.49
N GLU A 333 6.11 5.43 -22.13
CA GLU A 333 5.76 6.78 -21.73
C GLU A 333 4.43 6.72 -20.97
N VAL A 334 4.37 7.35 -19.80
CA VAL A 334 3.19 7.33 -18.91
C VAL A 334 2.70 8.75 -18.70
N PHE A 335 1.44 9.00 -19.04
CA PHE A 335 0.83 10.32 -18.91
C PHE A 335 -0.65 10.23 -18.53
N SER A 336 -1.24 11.36 -18.19
CA SER A 336 -2.66 11.47 -17.86
C SER A 336 -3.45 12.01 -19.05
N ASP A 337 -4.70 11.59 -19.19
CA ASP A 337 -5.61 12.23 -20.13
C ASP A 337 -5.85 13.68 -19.67
N PRO A 338 -5.64 14.70 -20.54
CA PRO A 338 -5.84 16.11 -20.18
C PRO A 338 -7.27 16.45 -19.73
N SER A 339 -8.27 15.62 -20.06
CA SER A 339 -9.65 15.79 -19.63
C SER A 339 -9.90 15.36 -18.18
N TRP A 340 -8.98 14.60 -17.57
CA TRP A 340 -9.15 14.12 -16.20
C TRP A 340 -8.83 15.23 -15.19
N ILE A 341 -9.77 15.47 -14.30
CA ILE A 341 -9.52 16.35 -13.14
C ILE A 341 -8.40 15.75 -12.31
N SER A 342 -7.43 16.57 -11.92
CA SER A 342 -6.27 16.11 -11.15
C SER A 342 -5.94 17.05 -10.00
N LEU A 343 -5.39 16.48 -8.93
CA LEU A 343 -4.68 17.21 -7.88
C LEU A 343 -3.27 16.62 -7.79
N ASN A 344 -2.27 17.37 -8.23
CA ASN A 344 -0.90 16.88 -8.44
C ASN A 344 -0.92 15.60 -9.30
N TRP A 345 -0.32 14.52 -8.82
CA TRP A 345 -0.30 13.23 -9.52
C TRP A 345 -1.60 12.43 -9.39
N VAL A 346 -2.59 12.83 -8.60
CA VAL A 346 -3.82 12.04 -8.46
C VAL A 346 -4.86 12.53 -9.46
N CYS A 347 -5.04 11.77 -10.54
CA CYS A 347 -6.14 11.98 -11.50
C CYS A 347 -7.38 11.21 -11.05
N VAL A 348 -8.53 11.86 -11.15
CA VAL A 348 -9.84 11.32 -10.79
C VAL A 348 -10.34 10.38 -11.87
N VAL A 349 -10.05 9.09 -11.72
CA VAL A 349 -10.45 8.05 -12.70
C VAL A 349 -11.18 6.89 -12.02
N PRO A 350 -12.45 7.05 -11.62
CA PRO A 350 -13.12 6.09 -10.75
C PRO A 350 -13.37 4.72 -11.37
N TRP A 351 -13.39 4.59 -12.70
CA TRP A 351 -13.54 3.28 -13.34
C TRP A 351 -12.25 2.46 -13.33
N GLY A 352 -11.09 3.08 -13.05
CA GLY A 352 -9.80 2.39 -13.01
C GLY A 352 -9.74 1.32 -11.92
N ILE A 353 -10.25 1.60 -10.71
CA ILE A 353 -10.31 0.59 -9.64
C ILE A 353 -11.10 -0.64 -10.08
N ARG A 354 -12.21 -0.48 -10.81
CA ARG A 354 -13.00 -1.62 -11.30
C ARG A 354 -12.17 -2.50 -12.24
N LYS A 355 -11.43 -1.89 -13.16
CA LYS A 355 -10.57 -2.63 -14.10
C LYS A 355 -9.40 -3.31 -13.38
N LEU A 356 -8.78 -2.62 -12.43
CA LEU A 356 -7.71 -3.17 -11.59
C LEU A 356 -8.20 -4.38 -10.76
N LEU A 357 -9.34 -4.29 -10.10
CA LEU A 357 -9.90 -5.42 -9.33
C LEU A 357 -10.23 -6.60 -10.24
N LYS A 358 -10.75 -6.35 -11.44
CA LYS A 358 -10.98 -7.38 -12.45
C LYS A 358 -9.67 -8.02 -12.89
N TYR A 359 -8.61 -7.23 -13.10
CA TYR A 359 -7.27 -7.72 -13.41
C TYR A 359 -6.75 -8.65 -12.31
N ILE A 360 -6.77 -8.20 -11.05
CA ILE A 360 -6.32 -9.00 -9.89
C ILE A 360 -7.07 -10.33 -9.79
N LYS A 361 -8.40 -10.31 -10.01
CA LYS A 361 -9.24 -11.51 -10.01
C LYS A 361 -8.89 -12.49 -11.14
N LEU A 362 -8.64 -11.99 -12.36
CA LEU A 362 -8.40 -12.81 -13.54
C LEU A 362 -6.95 -13.32 -13.64
N SER A 363 -5.98 -12.59 -13.11
CA SER A 363 -4.55 -12.95 -13.12
C SER A 363 -4.19 -14.08 -12.14
N ASN A 364 -5.19 -14.76 -11.55
CA ASN A 364 -5.03 -15.80 -10.54
C ASN A 364 -4.29 -15.38 -9.26
N LEU A 365 -4.00 -14.08 -9.08
CA LEU A 365 -3.37 -13.52 -7.88
C LEU A 365 -4.21 -13.80 -6.62
N THR A 366 -5.50 -14.08 -6.78
CA THR A 366 -6.40 -14.47 -5.68
C THR A 366 -6.61 -15.97 -5.55
N LYS A 367 -6.21 -16.80 -6.53
CA LYS A 367 -6.50 -18.25 -6.51
C LYS A 367 -5.67 -19.03 -5.49
N SER A 368 -4.49 -18.52 -5.10
CA SER A 368 -3.66 -19.17 -4.06
C SER A 368 -4.25 -19.04 -2.64
N ILE A 369 -5.22 -18.16 -2.43
CA ILE A 369 -5.81 -17.85 -1.11
C ILE A 369 -6.91 -18.88 -0.70
N PHE A 370 -7.40 -19.69 -1.65
CA PHE A 370 -8.62 -20.49 -1.45
C PHE A 370 -8.43 -21.88 -0.82
N LYS A 371 -7.23 -22.24 -0.33
CA LYS A 371 -6.99 -23.65 0.06
C LYS A 371 -7.29 -24.01 1.52
N TYR A 372 -7.29 -23.09 2.49
CA TYR A 372 -7.55 -23.46 3.89
C TYR A 372 -8.26 -22.34 4.69
N THR A 373 -9.57 -22.53 4.92
CA THR A 373 -10.43 -21.93 5.97
C THR A 373 -10.70 -20.41 5.92
N VAL A 374 -12.00 -20.07 5.82
CA VAL A 374 -12.67 -18.75 5.72
C VAL A 374 -12.65 -18.11 4.31
N PRO A 375 -13.79 -18.09 3.58
CA PRO A 375 -13.86 -17.45 2.26
C PRO A 375 -13.70 -15.93 2.34
N GLY A 376 -12.87 -15.39 1.44
CA GLY A 376 -13.03 -14.05 0.84
C GLY A 376 -12.76 -12.86 1.75
N LEU A 377 -11.50 -12.40 1.82
CA LEU A 377 -11.21 -10.99 2.11
C LEU A 377 -10.24 -10.44 1.06
N SER A 378 -10.73 -9.52 0.23
CA SER A 378 -9.89 -8.64 -0.58
C SER A 378 -9.89 -7.25 0.04
N TRP A 379 -8.71 -6.66 0.24
CA TRP A 379 -8.57 -5.37 0.90
C TRP A 379 -8.26 -4.30 -0.13
N ILE A 380 -9.07 -3.25 -0.14
CA ILE A 380 -8.91 -2.13 -1.05
C ILE A 380 -8.68 -0.89 -0.20
N THR A 381 -7.52 -0.27 -0.29
CA THR A 381 -7.34 1.09 0.23
C THR A 381 -7.61 2.05 -0.92
N LEU A 382 -8.62 2.90 -0.78
CA LEU A 382 -9.01 3.94 -1.74
C LEU A 382 -8.77 5.28 -1.08
N SER A 383 -8.09 6.19 -1.75
CA SER A 383 -7.60 7.42 -1.13
C SER A 383 -8.03 8.60 -1.98
N GLY A 384 -8.62 9.60 -1.33
CA GLY A 384 -9.06 10.84 -1.94
C GLY A 384 -8.31 12.02 -1.34
N THR A 385 -7.86 12.95 -2.18
CA THR A 385 -7.31 14.24 -1.74
C THR A 385 -8.36 15.34 -1.88
N ARG A 386 -8.24 16.35 -1.01
CA ARG A 386 -9.23 17.37 -0.65
C ARG A 386 -9.62 18.32 -1.80
N ASP A 387 -10.90 18.31 -2.16
CA ASP A 387 -11.75 19.48 -2.45
C ASP A 387 -13.20 19.01 -2.66
N THR A 388 -14.18 19.88 -2.93
CA THR A 388 -15.58 19.48 -3.24
C THR A 388 -15.69 18.39 -4.31
N THR A 389 -14.67 18.28 -5.15
CA THR A 389 -14.45 17.21 -6.12
C THR A 389 -14.16 15.85 -5.47
N ALA A 390 -13.49 15.79 -4.31
CA ALA A 390 -13.17 14.57 -3.55
C ALA A 390 -14.41 13.86 -3.00
N GLY A 391 -15.40 14.62 -2.52
CA GLY A 391 -16.71 14.07 -2.13
C GLY A 391 -17.43 13.45 -3.33
N LEU A 392 -17.30 14.05 -4.51
CA LEU A 392 -17.77 13.49 -5.78
C LEU A 392 -16.92 12.29 -6.22
N VAL A 393 -15.60 12.29 -6.01
CA VAL A 393 -14.69 11.18 -6.34
C VAL A 393 -15.00 9.96 -5.50
N SER A 394 -15.05 10.09 -4.18
CA SER A 394 -15.40 8.99 -3.27
C SER A 394 -16.81 8.47 -3.59
N SER A 395 -17.77 9.36 -3.87
CA SER A 395 -19.12 8.97 -4.29
C SER A 395 -19.14 8.26 -5.65
N MET A 396 -18.38 8.72 -6.65
CA MET A 396 -18.30 8.09 -7.98
C MET A 396 -17.56 6.75 -7.94
N LEU A 397 -16.53 6.64 -7.11
CA LEU A 397 -15.76 5.42 -6.87
C LEU A 397 -16.63 4.36 -6.19
N ILE A 398 -17.37 4.76 -5.15
CA ILE A 398 -18.37 3.94 -4.47
C ILE A 398 -19.48 3.49 -5.44
N LEU A 399 -20.05 4.42 -6.22
CA LEU A 399 -21.11 4.11 -7.19
C LEU A 399 -20.62 3.16 -8.31
N LYS A 400 -19.35 3.25 -8.73
CA LYS A 400 -18.82 2.40 -9.81
C LYS A 400 -18.42 1.01 -9.35
N ILE A 401 -18.02 0.85 -8.09
CA ILE A 401 -17.91 -0.47 -7.44
C ILE A 401 -19.28 -1.15 -7.41
N GLN A 402 -20.39 -0.40 -7.34
CA GLN A 402 -21.76 -0.91 -7.17
C GLN A 402 -22.60 -1.05 -8.46
N GLN A 403 -22.12 -0.63 -9.64
CA GLN A 403 -22.86 -0.69 -10.93
C GLN A 403 -22.54 -1.94 -11.79
N ASP A 404 -23.06 -3.10 -11.41
CA ASP A 404 -23.07 -4.30 -12.26
C ASP A 404 -24.43 -5.02 -12.19
N PRO A 405 -25.30 -4.86 -13.20
CA PRO A 405 -26.52 -5.64 -13.35
C PRO A 405 -26.42 -6.84 -14.33
N GLU A 406 -25.26 -7.21 -14.88
CA GLU A 406 -25.22 -8.22 -15.95
C GLU A 406 -24.29 -9.41 -15.66
N SER A 407 -24.80 -10.31 -14.82
CA SER A 407 -24.74 -11.74 -15.11
C SER A 407 -25.88 -12.46 -14.39
N LEU A 408 -26.71 -13.19 -15.16
CA LEU A 408 -27.74 -14.17 -14.75
C LEU A 408 -29.21 -13.69 -14.82
N THR A 409 -29.82 -13.94 -15.97
CA THR A 409 -31.26 -14.11 -16.14
C THR A 409 -31.71 -15.48 -15.58
N HIS A 410 -32.45 -15.50 -14.46
CA HIS A 410 -33.68 -16.30 -14.22
C HIS A 410 -34.16 -16.23 -12.73
N GLN A 411 -35.38 -15.69 -12.54
CA GLN A 411 -36.38 -15.63 -11.43
C GLN A 411 -36.30 -16.56 -10.18
N PRO A 412 -37.16 -16.38 -9.12
CA PRO A 412 -37.90 -15.20 -8.63
C PRO A 412 -37.77 -14.90 -7.10
N ARG A 413 -38.26 -13.71 -6.74
CA ARG A 413 -38.33 -13.03 -5.42
C ARG A 413 -39.10 -13.77 -4.31
N SER A 414 -38.70 -13.52 -3.06
CA SER A 414 -39.61 -13.20 -1.96
C SER A 414 -38.93 -12.37 -0.84
N MET A 415 -39.60 -11.28 -0.42
CA MET A 415 -39.73 -10.67 0.93
C MET A 415 -38.52 -10.62 1.90
N LEU A 416 -38.23 -9.58 2.71
CA LEU A 416 -38.94 -8.40 3.23
C LEU A 416 -37.89 -7.59 4.07
N ARG A 417 -37.95 -6.24 4.04
CA ARG A 417 -37.51 -5.25 5.07
C ARG A 417 -36.00 -5.23 5.43
N SER A 418 -35.28 -4.11 5.61
CA SER A 418 -35.61 -2.70 5.87
C SER A 418 -34.32 -1.83 5.75
N SER A 419 -34.50 -0.50 5.57
CA SER A 419 -33.72 0.70 6.04
C SER A 419 -32.18 0.64 6.19
N GLU A 420 -31.34 1.64 5.91
CA GLU A 420 -31.35 3.09 5.60
C GLU A 420 -29.89 3.46 5.16
N THR A 421 -29.61 4.66 4.65
CA THR A 421 -28.28 5.06 4.08
C THR A 421 -27.82 6.45 4.56
N MET A 422 -26.50 6.68 4.71
CA MET A 422 -25.91 8.03 4.83
C MET A 422 -24.48 8.13 4.27
N ALA A 423 -24.11 9.30 3.72
CA ALA A 423 -22.82 9.64 3.10
C ALA A 423 -21.86 10.34 4.10
N TRP A 424 -20.57 10.35 3.76
CA TRP A 424 -19.44 10.47 4.70
C TRP A 424 -18.65 11.79 4.58
N ARG A 425 -18.04 12.24 5.70
CA ARG A 425 -17.33 13.53 5.87
C ARG A 425 -16.08 13.31 6.73
N ASP A 426 -14.91 13.77 6.28
CA ASP A 426 -13.58 13.44 6.85
C ASP A 426 -13.27 14.01 8.24
N LEU A 427 -12.28 13.35 8.87
CA LEU A 427 -11.85 13.41 10.28
C LEU A 427 -11.45 14.80 10.82
N HIS A 428 -10.90 15.72 10.00
CA HIS A 428 -10.49 17.06 10.48
C HIS A 428 -10.64 18.21 9.45
N ARG A 429 -11.74 18.98 9.54
CA ARG A 429 -11.85 20.46 9.73
C ARG A 429 -13.34 20.92 9.67
N ASN A 430 -13.75 21.72 10.66
CA ASN A 430 -15.06 22.22 11.15
C ASN A 430 -16.24 22.68 10.22
N TYR A 431 -17.47 22.37 10.70
CA TYR A 431 -18.79 23.11 10.75
C TYR A 431 -19.67 23.34 9.46
N PRO A 432 -21.01 23.60 9.55
CA PRO A 432 -22.06 22.78 8.89
C PRO A 432 -23.08 23.59 8.05
N GLN A 433 -23.94 22.90 7.28
CA GLN A 433 -25.37 23.26 7.11
C GLN A 433 -26.18 22.18 6.36
N LEU A 434 -27.46 22.09 6.73
CA LEU A 434 -28.49 21.12 6.34
C LEU A 434 -29.10 21.42 4.97
N GLY A 435 -29.56 20.38 4.27
CA GLY A 435 -30.46 20.50 3.11
C GLY A 435 -31.01 19.15 2.64
N ASN A 436 -32.32 18.94 2.80
CA ASN A 436 -33.08 17.75 2.40
C ASN A 436 -33.18 17.60 0.88
N PHE A 437 -32.91 16.43 0.29
CA PHE A 437 -33.50 16.02 -1.00
C PHE A 437 -33.67 14.50 -1.17
N THR A 438 -34.75 14.14 -1.87
CA THR A 438 -35.43 12.84 -1.97
C THR A 438 -34.91 11.87 -3.06
N TRP A 439 -35.18 10.58 -2.80
CA TRP A 439 -34.65 9.36 -3.41
C TRP A 439 -35.25 8.90 -4.76
N ARG A 440 -34.46 8.17 -5.56
CA ARG A 440 -34.94 7.09 -6.48
C ARG A 440 -33.99 5.89 -6.52
N ARG A 441 -34.57 4.68 -6.62
CA ARG A 441 -33.98 3.34 -6.41
C ARG A 441 -33.45 2.69 -7.71
N THR A 442 -32.37 1.92 -7.63
CA THR A 442 -32.13 0.66 -8.40
C THR A 442 -30.99 -0.22 -7.81
N LEU A 443 -30.98 -1.49 -8.23
CA LEU A 443 -30.55 -2.81 -7.67
C LEU A 443 -29.07 -3.04 -7.23
N PRO A 444 -28.75 -4.11 -6.45
CA PRO A 444 -27.43 -4.35 -5.82
C PRO A 444 -26.52 -5.37 -6.55
N LEU A 445 -25.25 -5.44 -6.12
CA LEU A 445 -24.14 -6.22 -6.67
C LEU A 445 -23.58 -7.18 -5.59
N GLU A 446 -23.43 -8.46 -5.91
CA GLU A 446 -22.86 -9.49 -5.02
C GLU A 446 -21.32 -9.52 -5.12
N THR A 447 -20.63 -9.04 -4.09
CA THR A 447 -19.25 -9.41 -3.78
C THR A 447 -19.18 -9.74 -2.30
N GLU A 448 -18.97 -11.01 -1.96
CA GLU A 448 -18.90 -11.45 -0.56
C GLU A 448 -17.53 -11.06 0.02
N SER A 449 -17.57 -10.06 0.92
CA SER A 449 -16.49 -9.49 1.76
C SER A 449 -15.29 -8.81 1.06
N ALA A 450 -15.38 -7.47 0.96
CA ALA A 450 -14.23 -6.58 0.79
C ALA A 450 -14.24 -5.52 1.91
N LEU A 451 -13.07 -4.97 2.25
CA LEU A 451 -12.92 -3.77 3.08
C LEU A 451 -12.41 -2.64 2.19
N VAL A 452 -13.06 -1.49 2.29
CA VAL A 452 -12.52 -0.22 1.78
C VAL A 452 -11.92 0.59 2.93
N ILE A 453 -10.64 0.91 2.83
CA ILE A 453 -9.94 1.82 3.74
C ILE A 453 -9.72 3.15 3.03
N LEU A 454 -10.18 4.25 3.63
CA LEU A 454 -9.86 5.59 3.17
C LEU A 454 -8.51 6.05 3.74
N GLN A 455 -7.49 6.17 2.90
CA GLN A 455 -6.22 6.79 3.31
C GLN A 455 -6.20 8.25 2.87
N THR A 456 -6.09 9.17 3.81
CA THR A 456 -5.73 10.55 3.48
C THR A 456 -4.22 10.64 3.59
N SER A 457 -3.53 10.94 2.49
CA SER A 457 -2.17 11.44 2.59
C SER A 457 -2.28 12.87 3.11
N SER A 458 -2.08 13.06 4.41
CA SER A 458 -1.65 14.37 4.90
C SER A 458 -0.32 14.64 4.20
N SER A 459 -0.38 15.50 3.19
CA SER A 459 0.79 16.13 2.56
C SER A 459 1.44 17.10 3.54
N CYS A 460 1.78 16.63 4.75
CA CYS A 460 2.77 17.27 5.62
C CYS A 460 4.17 17.22 4.98
N LEU A 461 4.33 16.45 3.89
CA LEU A 461 5.45 16.50 2.98
C LEU A 461 4.90 16.92 1.61
N GLY A 462 4.93 18.21 1.31
CA GLY A 462 4.30 18.79 0.12
C GLY A 462 4.87 18.29 -1.22
N ASN A 463 4.00 18.28 -2.23
CA ASN A 463 4.24 18.46 -3.66
C ASN A 463 5.35 17.69 -4.42
N GLN A 464 5.90 16.58 -3.93
CA GLN A 464 6.92 15.83 -4.70
C GLN A 464 6.66 14.33 -4.94
N CYS A 465 5.46 13.81 -4.67
CA CYS A 465 5.10 12.45 -5.14
C CYS A 465 4.77 12.46 -6.65
N VAL A 466 5.73 12.83 -7.50
CA VAL A 466 5.62 12.67 -8.94
C VAL A 466 6.29 11.34 -9.27
N LEU A 467 5.51 10.32 -9.67
CA LEU A 467 6.05 9.36 -10.64
C LEU A 467 6.45 10.24 -11.84
N PRO A 468 7.74 10.28 -12.26
CA PRO A 468 8.20 11.23 -13.26
C PRO A 468 7.36 11.06 -14.53
N ALA A 469 6.42 11.97 -14.75
CA ALA A 469 5.70 12.14 -16.00
C ALA A 469 6.32 13.26 -16.85
N ASP A 470 7.35 13.94 -16.31
CA ASP A 470 8.07 15.05 -16.95
C ASP A 470 9.60 14.81 -16.92
N LEU A 471 10.04 13.64 -17.39
CA LEU A 471 11.42 13.41 -17.88
C LEU A 471 11.40 12.59 -19.18
#